data_AF-A0AAE0FMF3-F1
#
_entry.id   AF-A0AAE0FMF3-F1
#
_cell.length_a   1.000
_cell.length_b   1.000
_cell.length_c   1.000
_cell.angle_alpha   90.00
_cell.angle_beta   90.00
_cell.angle_gamma   90.00
#
_symmetry.space_group_name_H-M   'P 1'
#
loop_
_entity.id
_entity.type
_entity.pdbx_description
1 polymer ?
#
loop_
_entity_poly.entity_id
_entity_poly.type
_entity_poly.pdbx_seq_one_letter_code
_entity_poly.pdbx_strand_id
1 'polypeptide(L)'
;MSSRGVGLCPTWRLILLGTLDPTSPLSLLRGFEGLLSQIKFITESAWRAAVSINHHSVVHVSHGVKFPPVDWQNPININMMPIIIGAKDSIPVSCRKYYPVLEACLKSSLVSSSMEGCMGYLTIQESEVPTNTSQRRPGLHTETPGICRDRGSYFHGKSLGWGQGWAKPRLLGGIFMASTLADSCEVWENAQVTEPTVIARHGDVEHLRATLASTRELRPRRLKANEMVWITDTTPHESLPLAPCSGGEKTVRRQYFRLVAGAISVWYAAHSTPNPIPSIQPEAEIIHGNKFGVDNQEYAQAESGHDSTTGEGQCQFRESGGGGVHVTPQDCSPIRVKVVRGRKAIIGRSGVVLKTTGQRYRVQLEGEPASAVWVGISDVEINLAQAFEELRV
;
A
#
# COMPACT_ATOMS: atom_id res chain seq x y z
N MET A 1 -5.25 28.66 -9.45
CA MET A 1 -4.95 27.62 -8.44
C MET A 1 -6.24 27.27 -7.74
N SER A 2 -6.86 26.14 -8.12
CA SER A 2 -8.09 25.64 -7.47
C SER A 2 -7.74 25.24 -6.03
N SER A 3 -8.47 25.78 -5.06
CA SER A 3 -8.50 25.28 -3.69
C SER A 3 -9.01 23.84 -3.75
N ARG A 4 -8.09 22.87 -3.75
CA ARG A 4 -8.42 21.51 -3.34
C ARG A 4 -8.87 21.64 -1.88
N GLY A 5 -10.18 21.79 -1.68
CA GLY A 5 -10.78 21.95 -0.36
C GLY A 5 -10.33 20.80 0.53
N VAL A 6 -10.14 21.10 1.82
CA VAL A 6 -9.83 20.10 2.85
C VAL A 6 -11.08 19.26 3.09
N GLY A 7 -11.48 18.49 2.08
CA GLY A 7 -12.49 17.46 2.21
C GLY A 7 -11.97 16.36 3.11
N LEU A 8 -12.90 15.63 3.75
CA LEU A 8 -12.56 14.41 4.46
C LEU A 8 -11.78 13.47 3.53
N CYS A 9 -10.70 12.85 4.04
CA CYS A 9 -9.99 11.87 3.23
C CYS A 9 -10.94 10.72 2.84
N PRO A 10 -10.71 10.05 1.70
CA PRO A 10 -11.62 9.02 1.20
C PRO A 10 -11.97 7.95 2.24
N THR A 11 -11.01 7.55 3.09
CA THR A 11 -11.23 6.60 4.19
C THR A 11 -12.27 7.09 5.20
N TRP A 12 -12.14 8.34 5.69
CA TRP A 12 -13.11 8.91 6.63
C TRP A 12 -14.47 9.11 6.00
N ARG A 13 -14.52 9.44 4.71
CA ARG A 13 -15.78 9.51 3.97
C ARG A 13 -16.47 8.16 3.93
N LEU A 14 -15.75 7.07 3.65
CA LEU A 14 -16.31 5.71 3.64
C LEU A 14 -16.79 5.28 5.04
N ILE A 15 -16.02 5.57 6.09
CA ILE A 15 -16.43 5.25 7.47
C ILE A 15 -17.75 5.95 7.80
N LEU A 16 -17.85 7.25 7.52
CA LEU A 16 -19.06 8.03 7.81
C LEU A 16 -20.24 7.63 6.94
N LEU A 17 -20.03 7.28 5.66
CA LEU A 17 -21.10 6.72 4.83
C LEU A 17 -21.59 5.37 5.38
N GLY A 18 -20.67 4.54 5.88
CA GLY A 18 -21.03 3.28 6.54
C GLY A 18 -21.86 3.47 7.80
N THR A 19 -21.68 4.56 8.56
CA THR A 19 -22.57 4.82 9.71
C THR A 19 -24.00 5.18 9.30
N LEU A 20 -24.18 5.69 8.08
CA LEU A 20 -25.49 6.05 7.51
C LEU A 20 -26.18 4.88 6.79
N ASP A 21 -25.44 3.87 6.36
CA ASP A 21 -25.99 2.66 5.74
C ASP A 21 -26.42 1.63 6.79
N PRO A 22 -27.74 1.35 6.97
CA PRO A 22 -28.22 0.41 7.98
C PRO A 22 -27.76 -1.04 7.75
N THR A 23 -27.30 -1.39 6.55
CA THR A 23 -26.77 -2.73 6.24
C THR A 23 -25.29 -2.86 6.57
N SER A 24 -24.58 -1.73 6.74
CA SER A 24 -23.18 -1.73 7.11
C SER A 24 -23.01 -2.06 8.60
N PRO A 25 -22.01 -2.87 8.98
CA PRO A 25 -21.63 -3.04 10.39
C PRO A 25 -21.25 -1.71 11.08
N LEU A 26 -20.84 -0.70 10.31
CA LEU A 26 -20.51 0.63 10.83
C LEU A 26 -21.75 1.42 11.26
N SER A 27 -22.97 0.99 10.88
CA SER A 27 -24.22 1.59 11.38
C SER A 27 -24.34 1.57 12.90
N LEU A 28 -23.67 0.62 13.57
CA LEU A 28 -23.59 0.55 15.02
C LEU A 28 -22.88 1.76 15.65
N LEU A 29 -22.12 2.53 14.87
CA LEU A 29 -21.47 3.77 15.31
C LEU A 29 -22.34 5.02 15.11
N ARG A 30 -23.57 4.87 14.59
CA ARG A 30 -24.50 5.99 14.41
C ARG A 30 -24.91 6.56 15.76
N GLY A 31 -24.80 7.89 15.93
CA GLY A 31 -25.08 8.58 17.19
C GLY A 31 -23.97 8.45 18.24
N PHE A 32 -22.78 7.93 17.87
CA PHE A 32 -21.60 7.86 18.73
C PHE A 32 -20.50 8.81 18.24
N GLU A 33 -20.80 10.11 18.12
CA GLU A 33 -19.91 11.14 17.56
C GLU A 33 -18.59 11.27 18.37
N GLY A 34 -18.66 11.08 19.68
CA GLY A 34 -17.48 11.08 20.56
C GLY A 34 -16.52 9.94 20.23
N LEU A 35 -17.06 8.72 20.03
CA LEU A 35 -16.27 7.56 19.64
C LEU A 35 -15.68 7.73 18.24
N LEU A 36 -16.48 8.18 17.27
CA LEU A 36 -15.99 8.45 15.91
C LEU A 36 -14.85 9.49 15.91
N SER A 37 -14.97 10.53 16.73
CA SER A 37 -13.92 11.54 16.91
C SER A 37 -12.65 10.96 17.52
N GLN A 38 -12.78 10.06 18.51
CA GLN A 38 -11.65 9.36 19.12
C GLN A 38 -10.95 8.44 18.11
N ILE A 39 -11.70 7.64 17.34
CA ILE A 39 -11.14 6.77 16.29
C ILE A 39 -10.42 7.64 15.25
N LYS A 40 -11.00 8.78 14.86
CA LYS A 40 -10.37 9.75 13.96
C LYS A 40 -9.05 10.29 14.48
N PHE A 41 -9.05 10.75 15.72
CA PHE A 41 -7.86 11.27 16.37
C PHE A 41 -6.73 10.23 16.41
N ILE A 42 -7.04 9.00 16.82
CA ILE A 42 -6.06 7.91 16.89
C ILE A 42 -5.50 7.58 15.50
N THR A 43 -6.39 7.43 14.51
CA THR A 43 -6.00 7.07 13.14
C THR A 43 -5.14 8.14 12.48
N GLU A 44 -5.54 9.41 12.55
CA GLU A 44 -4.76 10.51 11.98
C GLU A 44 -3.42 10.71 12.71
N SER A 45 -3.37 10.41 14.01
CA SER A 45 -2.11 10.44 14.77
C SER A 45 -1.16 9.31 14.36
N ALA A 46 -1.68 8.11 14.12
CA ALA A 46 -0.90 7.01 13.56
C ALA A 46 -0.38 7.35 12.14
N TRP A 47 -1.22 7.95 11.29
CA TRP A 47 -0.81 8.41 9.96
C TRP A 47 0.27 9.49 10.01
N ARG A 48 0.18 10.44 10.94
CA ARG A 48 1.24 11.43 11.16
C ARG A 48 2.55 10.78 11.60
N ALA A 49 2.50 9.82 12.51
CA ALA A 49 3.68 9.09 12.99
C ALA A 49 4.33 8.22 11.89
N ALA A 50 3.54 7.76 10.92
CA ALA A 50 3.99 6.94 9.80
C ALA A 50 4.70 7.73 8.67
N VAL A 51 4.64 9.06 8.69
CA VAL A 51 5.30 9.92 7.70
C VAL A 51 6.46 10.63 8.37
N SER A 52 7.68 10.35 7.91
CA SER A 52 8.87 11.05 8.35
C SER A 52 9.27 12.16 7.37
N ILE A 53 9.86 13.22 7.92
CA ILE A 53 10.55 14.24 7.13
C ILE A 53 11.95 13.72 6.82
N ASN A 54 12.21 13.44 5.55
CA ASN A 54 13.51 12.97 5.05
C ASN A 54 13.92 13.80 3.84
N HIS A 55 14.85 14.73 4.01
CA HIS A 55 15.36 15.59 2.93
C HIS A 55 16.13 14.86 1.82
N HIS A 56 16.25 13.53 1.93
CA HIS A 56 16.90 12.70 0.93
C HIS A 56 15.95 11.64 0.35
N SER A 57 14.64 11.75 0.57
CA SER A 57 13.66 10.86 -0.07
C SER A 57 13.50 11.12 -1.57
N VAL A 58 13.90 12.29 -2.04
CA VAL A 58 14.00 12.68 -3.45
C VAL A 58 15.33 13.37 -3.69
N VAL A 59 16.02 12.99 -4.77
CA VAL A 59 17.27 13.64 -5.21
C VAL A 59 17.16 13.98 -6.69
N HIS A 60 17.44 15.24 -7.02
CA HIS A 60 17.46 15.71 -8.41
C HIS A 60 18.78 15.31 -9.06
N VAL A 61 18.70 14.43 -10.05
CA VAL A 61 19.88 13.79 -10.66
C VAL A 61 20.36 14.58 -11.86
N SER A 62 19.43 15.04 -12.70
CA SER A 62 19.76 15.80 -13.91
C SER A 62 18.57 16.65 -14.37
N HIS A 63 18.86 17.86 -14.84
CA HIS A 63 17.88 18.72 -15.51
C HIS A 63 18.15 18.66 -17.03
N GLY A 64 17.14 18.34 -17.83
CA GLY A 64 17.26 18.33 -19.29
C GLY A 64 17.83 17.03 -19.87
N VAL A 65 17.44 15.88 -19.33
CA VAL A 65 17.77 14.58 -19.92
C VAL A 65 17.23 14.49 -21.35
N LYS A 66 18.09 14.11 -22.28
CA LYS A 66 17.74 14.03 -23.70
C LYS A 66 17.06 12.70 -24.00
N PHE A 67 15.74 12.75 -24.12
CA PHE A 67 14.97 11.61 -24.64
C PHE A 67 15.25 11.40 -26.13
N PRO A 68 15.30 10.14 -26.60
CA PRO A 68 15.48 9.86 -28.01
C PRO A 68 14.20 10.18 -28.80
N PRO A 69 14.30 10.41 -30.12
CA PRO A 69 13.13 10.48 -31.00
C PRO A 69 12.25 9.22 -30.88
N VAL A 70 10.94 9.44 -31.04
CA VAL A 70 9.92 8.38 -30.99
C VAL A 70 9.50 8.02 -32.40
N ASP A 71 9.46 6.71 -32.68
CA ASP A 71 8.72 6.16 -33.80
C ASP A 71 7.27 5.94 -33.32
N TRP A 72 6.37 6.87 -33.64
CA TRP A 72 4.98 6.79 -33.20
C TRP A 72 4.17 5.70 -33.92
N GLN A 73 4.72 5.08 -34.97
CA GLN A 73 4.12 3.90 -35.58
C GLN A 73 4.42 2.64 -34.74
N ASN A 74 5.53 2.63 -34.00
CA ASN A 74 5.95 1.51 -33.15
C ASN A 74 6.41 1.99 -31.76
N PRO A 75 5.49 2.57 -30.96
CA PRO A 75 5.86 3.11 -29.65
C PRO A 75 6.32 2.00 -28.69
N ILE A 76 7.36 2.28 -27.91
CA ILE A 76 7.87 1.36 -26.90
C ILE A 76 6.96 1.38 -25.67
N ASN A 77 6.49 0.20 -25.28
CA ASN A 77 5.77 -0.02 -24.03
C ASN A 77 6.32 -1.26 -23.31
N ILE A 78 7.27 -1.05 -22.42
CA ILE A 78 7.86 -2.08 -21.57
C ILE A 78 7.68 -1.69 -20.11
N ASN A 79 7.42 -2.67 -19.25
CA ASN A 79 7.25 -2.45 -17.82
C ASN A 79 8.13 -3.41 -17.03
N MET A 80 8.96 -2.88 -16.12
CA MET A 80 9.82 -3.67 -15.24
C MET A 80 10.72 -4.71 -15.97
N MET A 81 11.18 -4.41 -17.18
CA MET A 81 12.04 -5.31 -17.95
C MET A 81 13.43 -5.44 -17.31
N PRO A 82 13.89 -6.65 -16.98
CA PRO A 82 15.20 -6.84 -16.35
C PRO A 82 16.31 -6.45 -17.32
N ILE A 83 17.30 -5.70 -16.83
CA ILE A 83 18.52 -5.31 -17.53
C ILE A 83 19.70 -5.35 -16.55
N ILE A 84 20.92 -5.40 -17.06
CA ILE A 84 22.13 -5.24 -16.24
C ILE A 84 22.57 -3.77 -16.34
N ILE A 85 22.59 -3.09 -15.20
CA ILE A 85 22.94 -1.67 -15.11
C ILE A 85 24.39 -1.49 -15.59
N GLY A 86 24.61 -0.54 -16.51
CA GLY A 86 25.91 -0.28 -17.14
C GLY A 86 26.25 -1.17 -18.33
N ALA A 87 25.57 -2.31 -18.52
CA ALA A 87 25.80 -3.21 -19.64
C ALA A 87 24.82 -2.91 -20.80
N LYS A 88 25.26 -2.09 -21.77
CA LYS A 88 24.42 -1.65 -22.91
C LYS A 88 23.88 -2.80 -23.75
N ASP A 89 24.62 -3.89 -23.84
CA ASP A 89 24.27 -5.11 -24.57
C ASP A 89 23.15 -5.91 -23.91
N SER A 90 22.96 -5.77 -22.59
CA SER A 90 21.81 -6.34 -21.86
C SER A 90 20.46 -5.69 -22.23
N ILE A 91 20.48 -4.58 -22.95
CA ILE A 91 19.29 -3.86 -23.41
C ILE A 91 18.94 -4.32 -24.83
N PRO A 92 17.68 -4.73 -25.09
CA PRO A 92 17.21 -5.08 -26.43
C PRO A 92 17.42 -3.95 -27.43
N VAL A 93 17.74 -4.28 -28.68
CA VAL A 93 18.08 -3.31 -29.73
C VAL A 93 17.02 -2.20 -29.87
N SER A 94 15.73 -2.56 -29.80
CA SER A 94 14.61 -1.61 -29.84
C SER A 94 14.67 -0.54 -28.75
N CYS A 95 15.20 -0.87 -27.58
CA CYS A 95 15.27 0.02 -26.41
C CYS A 95 16.62 0.73 -26.27
N ARG A 96 17.67 0.33 -27.02
CA ARG A 96 19.03 0.90 -26.88
C ARG A 96 19.11 2.41 -27.14
N LYS A 97 18.15 2.99 -27.86
CA LYS A 97 18.04 4.46 -28.05
C LYS A 97 17.87 5.22 -26.73
N TYR A 98 17.38 4.56 -25.67
CA TYR A 98 17.25 5.12 -24.32
C TYR A 98 18.53 5.01 -23.47
N TYR A 99 19.61 4.42 -24.00
CA TYR A 99 20.87 4.30 -23.26
C TYR A 99 21.40 5.64 -22.72
N PRO A 100 21.32 6.78 -23.44
CA PRO A 100 21.73 8.07 -22.87
C PRO A 100 20.91 8.50 -21.63
N VAL A 101 19.64 8.09 -21.55
CA VAL A 101 18.77 8.34 -20.39
C VAL A 101 19.21 7.49 -19.20
N LEU A 102 19.57 6.22 -19.46
CA LEU A 102 20.15 5.31 -18.45
C LEU A 102 21.50 5.83 -17.95
N GLU A 103 22.39 6.26 -18.84
CA GLU A 103 23.66 6.87 -18.46
C GLU A 103 23.46 8.12 -17.61
N ALA A 104 22.46 8.94 -17.89
CA ALA A 104 22.14 10.12 -17.07
C ALA A 104 21.76 9.75 -15.62
N CYS A 105 21.20 8.55 -15.40
CA CYS A 105 20.96 8.05 -14.05
C CYS A 105 22.29 7.79 -13.32
N LEU A 106 23.26 7.18 -14.01
CA LEU A 106 24.50 6.67 -13.42
C LEU A 106 25.64 7.71 -13.35
N LYS A 107 25.62 8.72 -14.23
CA LYS A 107 26.68 9.75 -14.33
C LYS A 107 26.72 10.74 -13.15
N SER A 108 25.69 10.75 -12.30
CA SER A 108 25.69 11.59 -11.11
C SER A 108 26.76 11.12 -10.13
N SER A 109 27.60 12.04 -9.65
CA SER A 109 28.59 11.75 -8.59
C SER A 109 27.94 11.31 -7.27
N LEU A 110 26.62 11.51 -7.14
CA LEU A 110 25.83 11.03 -6.02
C LEU A 110 25.57 9.53 -6.11
N VAL A 111 25.62 8.91 -7.28
CA VAL A 111 25.30 7.50 -7.48
C VAL A 111 26.48 6.61 -7.10
N SER A 112 26.21 5.52 -6.37
CA SER A 112 27.22 4.52 -6.06
C SER A 112 27.60 3.72 -7.31
N SER A 113 28.91 3.56 -7.54
CA SER A 113 29.45 2.68 -8.57
C SER A 113 29.11 1.21 -8.33
N SER A 114 28.73 0.84 -7.10
CA SER A 114 28.31 -0.52 -6.77
C SER A 114 26.98 -0.94 -7.43
N MET A 115 26.26 -0.02 -8.09
CA MET A 115 25.07 -0.37 -8.87
C MET A 115 25.42 -0.88 -10.28
N GLU A 116 26.64 -0.63 -10.76
CA GLU A 116 27.08 -1.12 -12.06
C GLU A 116 27.26 -2.65 -12.02
N GLY A 117 26.74 -3.34 -13.04
CA GLY A 117 26.68 -4.80 -13.08
C GLY A 117 25.52 -5.42 -12.30
N CYS A 118 24.76 -4.66 -11.51
CA CYS A 118 23.58 -5.16 -10.81
C CYS A 118 22.36 -5.26 -11.74
N MET A 119 21.40 -6.10 -11.34
CA MET A 119 20.08 -6.14 -11.95
C MET A 119 19.33 -4.82 -11.73
N GLY A 120 18.75 -4.30 -12.80
CA GLY A 120 17.83 -3.17 -12.80
C GLY A 120 16.56 -3.50 -13.59
N TYR A 121 15.48 -2.78 -13.34
CA TYR A 121 14.19 -3.02 -13.97
C TYR A 121 13.70 -1.78 -14.71
N LEU A 122 13.72 -1.87 -16.03
CA LEU A 122 13.46 -0.76 -16.95
C LEU A 122 11.99 -0.69 -17.35
N THR A 123 11.42 0.50 -17.25
CA THR A 123 10.10 0.84 -17.77
C THR A 123 10.24 2.00 -18.74
N ILE A 124 9.72 1.82 -19.95
CA ILE A 124 9.61 2.85 -20.98
C ILE A 124 8.19 2.79 -21.50
N GLN A 125 7.49 3.93 -21.47
CA GLN A 125 6.15 4.04 -22.03
C GLN A 125 6.07 5.27 -22.92
N GLU A 126 6.11 5.04 -24.22
CA GLU A 126 5.79 5.99 -25.28
C GLU A 126 4.30 5.84 -25.61
N SER A 127 3.49 6.88 -25.42
CA SER A 127 2.07 6.80 -25.81
C SER A 127 1.44 8.16 -26.09
N GLU A 128 0.34 8.15 -26.83
CA GLU A 128 -0.62 9.25 -26.85
C GLU A 128 -1.55 9.11 -25.63
N VAL A 129 -1.70 10.19 -24.87
CA VAL A 129 -2.42 10.19 -23.59
C VAL A 129 -3.58 11.18 -23.71
N PRO A 130 -4.83 10.75 -23.50
CA PRO A 130 -5.96 11.66 -23.51
C PRO A 130 -5.80 12.80 -22.49
N THR A 131 -6.21 14.01 -22.87
CA THR A 131 -6.18 15.16 -21.96
C THR A 131 -7.09 14.91 -20.76
N ASN A 132 -6.71 15.48 -19.61
CA ASN A 132 -7.36 15.24 -18.31
C ASN A 132 -7.28 13.78 -17.81
N THR A 133 -6.45 12.94 -18.43
CA THR A 133 -6.11 11.60 -17.93
C THR A 133 -4.63 11.52 -17.61
N SER A 134 -4.26 10.55 -16.77
CA SER A 134 -2.86 10.24 -16.46
C SER A 134 -2.41 9.02 -17.27
N GLN A 135 -1.15 9.01 -17.69
CA GLN A 135 -0.57 7.87 -18.41
C GLN A 135 -0.30 6.67 -17.49
N ARG A 136 -0.03 6.95 -16.21
CA ARG A 136 0.26 5.96 -15.17
C ARG A 136 -0.85 5.99 -14.13
N ARG A 137 -0.78 5.12 -13.13
CA ARG A 137 -1.78 5.00 -12.08
C ARG A 137 -2.06 6.38 -11.43
N PRO A 138 -3.31 6.86 -11.45
CA PRO A 138 -3.69 8.06 -10.72
C PRO A 138 -3.76 7.79 -9.21
N GLY A 139 -3.80 8.87 -8.42
CA GLY A 139 -3.84 8.79 -6.97
C GLY A 139 -2.46 8.69 -6.35
N LEU A 140 -2.38 9.09 -5.08
CA LEU A 140 -1.14 9.14 -4.32
C LEU A 140 -0.70 7.72 -3.90
N HIS A 141 0.53 7.37 -4.25
CA HIS A 141 1.09 6.07 -3.94
C HIS A 141 2.60 6.12 -3.65
N THR A 142 3.10 5.01 -3.14
CA THR A 142 4.53 4.66 -3.06
C THR A 142 4.83 3.51 -4.03
N GLU A 143 6.09 3.25 -4.34
CA GLU A 143 6.46 2.12 -5.22
C GLU A 143 6.41 0.77 -4.48
N THR A 144 6.72 0.77 -3.18
CA THR A 144 6.50 -0.42 -2.34
C THR A 144 5.00 -0.65 -2.12
N PRO A 145 4.51 -1.91 -2.20
CA PRO A 145 3.15 -2.24 -1.81
C PRO A 145 2.94 -2.35 -0.30
N GLY A 146 3.96 -2.05 0.52
CA GLY A 146 3.93 -2.24 1.96
C GLY A 146 3.94 -3.72 2.33
N ILE A 147 3.10 -4.09 3.31
CA ILE A 147 2.94 -5.47 3.74
C ILE A 147 2.08 -6.25 2.75
N CYS A 148 2.57 -7.40 2.28
CA CYS A 148 1.77 -8.32 1.49
C CYS A 148 0.68 -8.95 2.37
N ARG A 149 -0.59 -8.68 2.04
CA ARG A 149 -1.77 -9.15 2.79
C ARG A 149 -2.47 -10.35 2.15
N ASP A 150 -2.02 -10.79 0.98
CA ASP A 150 -2.64 -11.89 0.24
C ASP A 150 -2.46 -13.20 1.03
N ARG A 151 -3.56 -13.70 1.59
CA ARG A 151 -3.60 -14.99 2.31
C ARG A 151 -3.26 -16.10 1.32
N GLY A 152 -2.31 -16.96 1.69
CA GLY A 152 -1.81 -18.02 0.81
C GLY A 152 -0.58 -17.65 -0.03
N SER A 153 -0.16 -16.38 -0.05
CA SER A 153 1.14 -16.02 -0.62
C SER A 153 2.28 -16.36 0.35
N TYR A 154 3.44 -16.76 -0.17
CA TYR A 154 4.67 -16.98 0.61
C TYR A 154 5.15 -15.70 1.34
N PHE A 155 4.62 -14.55 0.93
CA PHE A 155 4.97 -13.24 1.44
C PHE A 155 4.01 -12.68 2.48
N HIS A 156 2.97 -13.43 2.87
CA HIS A 156 1.99 -12.96 3.84
C HIS A 156 2.66 -12.40 5.10
N GLY A 157 2.39 -11.13 5.41
CA GLY A 157 2.97 -10.43 6.56
C GLY A 157 4.39 -9.87 6.38
N LYS A 158 5.01 -10.03 5.21
CA LYS A 158 6.33 -9.45 4.89
C LYS A 158 6.18 -8.12 4.16
N SER A 159 7.03 -7.16 4.50
CA SER A 159 7.22 -5.94 3.71
C SER A 159 7.95 -6.29 2.42
N LEU A 160 7.44 -5.82 1.29
CA LEU A 160 8.05 -6.04 -0.01
C LEU A 160 8.75 -4.76 -0.49
N GLY A 161 9.98 -4.86 -1.01
CA GLY A 161 10.78 -3.71 -1.45
C GLY A 161 10.91 -3.60 -2.97
N TRP A 162 11.00 -2.37 -3.48
CA TRP A 162 11.21 -2.07 -4.90
C TRP A 162 12.46 -1.19 -5.07
N GLY A 163 13.65 -1.81 -5.15
CA GLY A 163 14.91 -1.09 -5.25
C GLY A 163 15.45 -0.58 -3.91
N GLN A 164 14.61 -0.47 -2.86
CA GLN A 164 15.02 -0.20 -1.47
C GLN A 164 15.99 0.99 -1.32
N GLY A 165 15.64 2.10 -1.97
CA GLY A 165 16.56 3.23 -2.15
C GLY A 165 17.08 3.83 -0.84
N TRP A 166 18.40 4.08 -0.78
CA TRP A 166 19.06 4.78 0.31
C TRP A 166 20.02 5.85 -0.23
N ALA A 167 19.89 7.08 0.27
CA ALA A 167 20.64 8.25 -0.18
C ALA A 167 21.83 8.71 0.70
N LYS A 168 22.57 7.85 1.43
CA LYS A 168 23.73 8.28 2.24
C LYS A 168 24.87 7.26 2.28
N PRO A 169 26.15 7.64 2.04
CA PRO A 169 26.64 8.93 1.50
C PRO A 169 26.45 9.08 -0.02
N ARG A 170 26.01 8.01 -0.68
CA ARG A 170 25.69 7.94 -2.11
C ARG A 170 24.30 7.31 -2.27
N LEU A 171 23.70 7.51 -3.43
CA LEU A 171 22.48 6.84 -3.86
C LEU A 171 22.80 5.37 -4.12
N LEU A 172 22.13 4.51 -3.37
CA LEU A 172 22.12 3.07 -3.52
C LEU A 172 20.69 2.63 -3.77
N GLY A 173 20.50 1.77 -4.77
CA GLY A 173 19.19 1.28 -5.14
C GLY A 173 18.23 2.39 -5.61
N GLY A 174 16.95 2.26 -5.25
CA GLY A 174 15.89 3.25 -5.46
C GLY A 174 15.33 3.30 -6.88
N ILE A 175 14.59 4.36 -7.19
CA ILE A 175 13.89 4.52 -8.46
C ILE A 175 14.28 5.84 -9.13
N PHE A 176 14.81 5.76 -10.34
CA PHE A 176 14.98 6.91 -11.21
C PHE A 176 13.73 7.10 -12.07
N MET A 177 13.26 8.34 -12.21
CA MET A 177 12.10 8.67 -13.04
C MET A 177 12.33 9.95 -13.83
N ALA A 178 11.88 9.96 -15.09
CA ALA A 178 11.85 11.14 -15.94
C ALA A 178 10.67 11.08 -16.93
N SER A 179 10.25 12.24 -17.42
CA SER A 179 9.17 12.37 -18.40
C SER A 179 9.43 13.55 -19.34
N THR A 180 9.07 13.42 -20.62
CA THR A 180 9.17 14.54 -21.57
C THR A 180 8.16 15.65 -21.33
N LEU A 181 7.10 15.38 -20.57
CA LEU A 181 6.09 16.38 -20.21
C LEU A 181 6.28 16.88 -18.77
N ALA A 182 6.31 18.20 -18.63
CA ALA A 182 6.27 18.88 -17.34
C ALA A 182 4.93 18.68 -16.64
N ASP A 183 4.93 18.83 -15.32
CA ASP A 183 3.75 18.82 -14.46
C ASP A 183 2.89 17.54 -14.63
N SER A 184 3.50 16.45 -15.11
CA SER A 184 2.88 15.13 -15.33
C SER A 184 3.02 14.19 -14.14
N CYS A 185 3.84 14.58 -13.16
CA CYS A 185 4.07 13.84 -11.92
C CYS A 185 4.34 14.81 -10.77
N GLU A 186 3.77 14.51 -9.61
CA GLU A 186 4.09 15.15 -8.33
C GLU A 186 4.85 14.19 -7.44
N VAL A 187 5.88 14.69 -6.75
CA VAL A 187 6.66 13.96 -5.74
C VAL A 187 6.66 14.75 -4.44
N TRP A 188 6.60 14.06 -3.31
CA TRP A 188 6.73 14.69 -1.99
C TRP A 188 8.19 14.67 -1.55
N GLU A 189 8.92 15.73 -1.87
CA GLU A 189 10.40 15.76 -1.84
C GLU A 189 11.02 15.34 -0.51
N ASN A 190 10.39 15.78 0.59
CA ASN A 190 10.86 15.54 1.94
C ASN A 190 10.05 14.48 2.69
N ALA A 191 9.17 13.73 2.02
CA ALA A 191 8.30 12.76 2.69
C ALA A 191 8.76 11.32 2.44
N GLN A 192 8.81 10.54 3.51
CA GLN A 192 8.99 9.10 3.42
C GLN A 192 7.97 8.39 4.33
N VAL A 193 7.25 7.41 3.78
CA VAL A 193 6.34 6.56 4.56
C VAL A 193 7.15 5.46 5.22
N THR A 194 7.32 5.54 6.53
CA THR A 194 8.24 4.65 7.28
C THR A 194 7.55 3.44 7.87
N GLU A 195 6.23 3.44 7.96
CA GLU A 195 5.45 2.35 8.54
C GLU A 195 4.74 1.53 7.44
N PRO A 196 5.23 0.33 7.10
CA PRO A 196 4.66 -0.47 6.01
C PRO A 196 3.19 -0.86 6.22
N THR A 197 2.71 -0.89 7.47
CA THR A 197 1.30 -1.23 7.76
C THR A 197 0.30 -0.17 7.30
N VAL A 198 0.71 1.11 7.18
CA VAL A 198 -0.18 2.16 6.68
C VAL A 198 -0.27 2.18 5.15
N ILE A 199 0.68 1.55 4.46
CA ILE A 199 0.65 1.45 3.00
C ILE A 199 -0.42 0.44 2.61
N ALA A 200 -1.45 0.92 1.90
CA ALA A 200 -2.54 0.08 1.43
C ALA A 200 -2.16 -0.62 0.12
N ARG A 201 -3.12 -1.38 -0.43
CA ARG A 201 -2.89 -2.28 -1.57
C ARG A 201 -2.18 -1.55 -2.73
N HIS A 202 -1.16 -2.20 -3.27
CA HIS A 202 -0.36 -1.70 -4.39
C HIS A 202 0.35 -0.36 -4.12
N GLY A 203 0.62 -0.02 -2.86
CA GLY A 203 1.34 1.20 -2.51
C GLY A 203 0.42 2.40 -2.28
N ASP A 204 -0.89 2.19 -2.25
CA ASP A 204 -1.86 3.27 -2.04
C ASP A 204 -1.65 3.97 -0.70
N VAL A 205 -1.53 5.30 -0.75
CA VAL A 205 -1.37 6.15 0.43
C VAL A 205 -2.23 7.42 0.30
N GLU A 206 -3.34 7.35 -0.44
CA GLU A 206 -4.24 8.51 -0.67
C GLU A 206 -4.80 9.07 0.64
N HIS A 207 -5.03 8.19 1.62
CA HIS A 207 -5.46 8.55 2.97
C HIS A 207 -4.43 9.44 3.72
N LEU A 208 -3.15 9.43 3.32
CA LEU A 208 -2.10 10.28 3.90
C LEU A 208 -2.06 11.69 3.28
N ARG A 209 -2.83 11.99 2.24
CA ARG A 209 -2.74 13.29 1.54
C ARG A 209 -2.97 14.48 2.48
N ALA A 210 -3.93 14.38 3.39
CA ALA A 210 -4.20 15.43 4.38
C ALA A 210 -3.03 15.59 5.36
N THR A 211 -2.44 14.48 5.81
CA THR A 211 -1.23 14.46 6.64
C THR A 211 -0.06 15.13 5.93
N LEU A 212 0.18 14.80 4.66
CA LEU A 212 1.26 15.41 3.88
C LEU A 212 1.01 16.91 3.60
N ALA A 213 -0.25 17.34 3.51
CA ALA A 213 -0.59 18.75 3.37
C ALA A 213 -0.53 19.54 4.69
N SER A 214 -0.37 18.87 5.83
CA SER A 214 -0.47 19.51 7.15
C SER A 214 0.74 20.39 7.50
N THR A 215 1.89 20.18 6.86
CA THR A 215 3.10 20.98 7.08
C THR A 215 3.64 21.57 5.78
N ARG A 216 4.33 22.71 5.87
CA ARG A 216 4.96 23.35 4.70
C ARG A 216 6.12 22.54 4.14
N GLU A 217 6.78 21.75 4.98
CA GLU A 217 7.95 20.94 4.63
C GLU A 217 7.61 19.73 3.75
N LEU A 218 6.37 19.23 3.86
CA LEU A 218 5.87 18.06 3.13
C LEU A 218 5.07 18.46 1.88
N ARG A 219 5.33 19.63 1.30
CA ARG A 219 4.62 20.05 0.08
C ARG A 219 5.05 19.21 -1.13
N PRO A 220 4.11 18.81 -2.00
CA PRO A 220 4.46 18.17 -3.26
C PRO A 220 5.14 19.18 -4.19
N ARG A 221 5.99 18.64 -5.04
CA ARG A 221 6.61 19.36 -6.14
C ARG A 221 6.26 18.67 -7.45
N ARG A 222 5.86 19.47 -8.44
CA ARG A 222 5.69 19.01 -9.82
C ARG A 222 7.03 18.91 -10.53
N LEU A 223 7.26 17.77 -11.17
CA LEU A 223 8.45 17.56 -11.97
C LEU A 223 8.39 18.35 -13.29
N LYS A 224 9.53 18.88 -13.72
CA LYS A 224 9.64 19.59 -15.00
C LYS A 224 9.88 18.61 -16.15
N ALA A 225 9.64 19.09 -17.37
CA ALA A 225 9.94 18.31 -18.56
C ALA A 225 11.43 17.95 -18.58
N ASN A 226 11.74 16.71 -18.91
CA ASN A 226 13.09 16.18 -19.01
C ASN A 226 13.90 16.25 -17.71
N GLU A 227 13.24 16.40 -16.56
CA GLU A 227 13.86 16.31 -15.25
C GLU A 227 13.98 14.84 -14.84
N MET A 228 15.16 14.45 -14.37
CA MET A 228 15.42 13.14 -13.78
C MET A 228 15.55 13.28 -12.28
N VAL A 229 14.69 12.57 -11.56
CA VAL A 229 14.74 12.44 -10.11
C VAL A 229 15.05 11.00 -9.73
N TRP A 230 15.70 10.83 -8.60
CA TRP A 230 15.80 9.58 -7.86
C TRP A 230 14.89 9.67 -6.64
N ILE A 231 14.16 8.60 -6.34
CA ILE A 231 13.29 8.49 -5.16
C ILE A 231 13.52 7.16 -4.44
N THR A 232 13.18 7.11 -3.15
CA THR A 232 13.04 5.83 -2.42
C THR A 232 11.76 5.12 -2.84
N ASP A 233 11.64 3.83 -2.56
CA ASP A 233 10.41 3.08 -2.83
C ASP A 233 9.24 3.47 -1.93
N THR A 234 9.54 4.06 -0.78
CA THR A 234 8.58 4.60 0.19
C THR A 234 8.25 6.08 0.01
N THR A 235 8.77 6.75 -1.03
CA THR A 235 8.51 8.16 -1.30
C THR A 235 7.12 8.34 -1.94
N PRO A 236 6.20 9.12 -1.35
CA PRO A 236 4.91 9.41 -1.96
C PRO A 236 5.07 10.18 -3.27
N HIS A 237 4.36 9.73 -4.29
CA HIS A 237 4.29 10.38 -5.60
C HIS A 237 2.98 10.05 -6.30
N GLU A 238 2.66 10.82 -7.34
CA GLU A 238 1.40 10.72 -8.07
C GLU A 238 1.61 11.02 -9.55
N SER A 239 0.99 10.24 -10.43
CA SER A 239 0.85 10.59 -11.84
C SER A 239 -0.32 11.54 -12.01
N LEU A 240 -0.08 12.71 -12.59
CA LEU A 240 -1.11 13.73 -12.74
C LEU A 240 -1.85 13.62 -14.08
N PRO A 241 -3.12 14.06 -14.13
CA PRO A 241 -3.81 14.35 -15.37
C PRO A 241 -3.03 15.35 -16.24
N LEU A 242 -2.88 15.04 -17.52
CA LEU A 242 -2.18 15.93 -18.45
C LEU A 242 -3.09 17.07 -18.91
N ALA A 243 -2.56 18.29 -18.86
CA ALA A 243 -3.25 19.47 -19.37
C ALA A 243 -3.39 19.41 -20.90
N PRO A 244 -4.43 20.05 -21.47
CA PRO A 244 -4.56 20.19 -22.92
C PRO A 244 -3.37 20.95 -23.52
N CYS A 245 -2.90 20.49 -24.67
CA CYS A 245 -1.95 21.28 -25.48
C CYS A 245 -2.64 22.54 -26.04
N SER A 246 -1.87 23.62 -26.15
CA SER A 246 -2.27 24.85 -26.81
C SER A 246 -2.63 24.54 -28.27
N GLY A 247 -3.92 24.41 -28.58
CA GLY A 247 -4.39 23.94 -29.88
C GLY A 247 -5.67 23.11 -29.84
N GLY A 248 -6.18 22.77 -28.65
CA GLY A 248 -7.43 22.01 -28.51
C GLY A 248 -7.29 20.52 -28.81
N GLU A 249 -6.05 20.02 -28.88
CA GLU A 249 -5.79 18.59 -29.05
C GLU A 249 -6.37 17.78 -27.89
N LYS A 250 -6.97 16.64 -28.22
CA LYS A 250 -7.58 15.73 -27.24
C LYS A 250 -6.58 14.76 -26.61
N THR A 251 -5.36 14.71 -27.13
CA THR A 251 -4.30 13.79 -26.71
C THR A 251 -2.96 14.49 -26.71
N VAL A 252 -2.06 14.08 -25.81
CA VAL A 252 -0.68 14.56 -25.75
C VAL A 252 0.27 13.38 -25.88
N ARG A 253 1.32 13.54 -26.69
CA ARG A 253 2.39 12.55 -26.82
C ARG A 253 3.36 12.64 -25.65
N ARG A 254 3.58 11.53 -24.95
CA ARG A 254 4.45 11.46 -23.77
C ARG A 254 5.41 10.28 -23.86
N GLN A 255 6.66 10.52 -23.47
CA GLN A 255 7.61 9.48 -23.12
C GLN A 255 7.78 9.51 -21.60
N TYR A 256 7.53 8.37 -20.95
CA TYR A 256 7.82 8.14 -19.54
C TYR A 256 8.94 7.12 -19.41
N PHE A 257 9.90 7.42 -18.55
CA PHE A 257 11.04 6.56 -18.23
C PHE A 257 11.08 6.31 -16.74
N ARG A 258 11.31 5.05 -16.36
CA ARG A 258 11.60 4.66 -14.99
C ARG A 258 12.62 3.53 -14.95
N LEU A 259 13.60 3.64 -14.07
CA LEU A 259 14.53 2.58 -13.73
C LEU A 259 14.44 2.29 -12.24
N VAL A 260 14.03 1.07 -11.87
CA VAL A 260 14.24 0.58 -10.51
C VAL A 260 15.66 0.01 -10.47
N ALA A 261 16.54 0.68 -9.74
CA ALA A 261 17.89 0.23 -9.52
C ALA A 261 17.94 -0.52 -8.17
N GLY A 262 18.49 -1.72 -8.15
CA GLY A 262 18.56 -2.55 -6.93
C GLY A 262 17.47 -3.61 -6.83
N ALA A 263 17.55 -4.38 -5.74
CA ALA A 263 16.75 -5.58 -5.54
C ALA A 263 15.25 -5.25 -5.41
N ILE A 264 14.41 -6.06 -6.07
CA ILE A 264 12.97 -6.08 -5.83
C ILE A 264 12.60 -7.40 -5.16
N SER A 265 11.58 -7.41 -4.32
CA SER A 265 11.16 -8.64 -3.65
C SER A 265 10.50 -9.64 -4.59
N VAL A 266 9.69 -9.14 -5.55
CA VAL A 266 8.91 -9.98 -6.46
C VAL A 266 8.80 -9.33 -7.84
N TRP A 267 8.72 -10.17 -8.88
CA TRP A 267 8.53 -9.77 -10.27
C TRP A 267 7.26 -10.43 -10.84
N TYR A 268 6.25 -9.63 -11.18
CA TYR A 268 4.96 -10.16 -11.63
C TYR A 268 4.98 -10.40 -13.14
N ALA A 269 5.07 -11.66 -13.58
CA ALA A 269 5.18 -12.02 -14.98
C ALA A 269 4.00 -11.55 -15.84
N ALA A 270 2.77 -11.57 -15.28
CA ALA A 270 1.57 -11.11 -15.97
C ALA A 270 1.53 -9.58 -16.20
N HIS A 271 2.40 -8.82 -15.52
CA HIS A 271 2.40 -7.35 -15.52
C HIS A 271 3.75 -6.75 -15.90
N SER A 272 4.73 -7.59 -16.24
CA SER A 272 6.11 -7.17 -16.51
C SER A 272 6.54 -7.72 -17.87
N THR A 273 7.47 -7.02 -18.52
CA THR A 273 7.98 -7.40 -19.83
C THR A 273 9.26 -8.21 -19.65
N PRO A 274 9.33 -9.49 -20.07
CA PRO A 274 10.58 -10.24 -20.02
C PRO A 274 11.61 -9.63 -20.97
N ASN A 275 12.90 -9.77 -20.64
CA ASN A 275 13.94 -9.42 -21.58
C ASN A 275 14.06 -10.52 -22.66
N PRO A 276 14.07 -10.19 -23.96
CA PRO A 276 14.23 -11.17 -25.04
C PRO A 276 15.60 -11.85 -25.07
N ILE A 277 16.60 -11.33 -24.36
CA ILE A 277 17.92 -11.95 -24.22
C ILE A 277 17.82 -13.05 -23.15
N PRO A 278 17.97 -14.35 -23.49
CA PRO A 278 17.65 -15.44 -22.57
C PRO A 278 18.44 -15.44 -21.26
N SER A 279 19.70 -14.97 -21.31
CA SER A 279 20.58 -14.89 -20.14
C SER A 279 20.22 -13.77 -19.16
N ILE A 280 19.29 -12.87 -19.51
CA ILE A 280 18.86 -11.76 -18.67
C ILE A 280 17.47 -12.06 -18.11
N GLN A 281 17.42 -12.56 -16.88
CA GLN A 281 16.20 -12.90 -16.15
C GLN A 281 16.11 -12.09 -14.87
N PRO A 282 14.91 -11.83 -14.32
CA PRO A 282 14.80 -11.14 -13.04
C PRO A 282 15.43 -12.00 -11.93
N GLU A 283 16.20 -11.38 -11.02
CA GLU A 283 16.75 -12.06 -9.84
C GLU A 283 15.71 -12.29 -8.73
N ALA A 284 14.58 -11.58 -8.80
CA ALA A 284 13.50 -11.65 -7.83
C ALA A 284 12.60 -12.86 -8.04
N GLU A 285 11.81 -13.21 -7.02
CA GLU A 285 10.80 -14.27 -7.14
C GLU A 285 9.77 -13.92 -8.21
N ILE A 286 9.60 -14.80 -9.19
CA ILE A 286 8.66 -14.61 -10.30
C ILE A 286 7.27 -15.08 -9.86
N ILE A 287 6.32 -14.14 -9.82
CA ILE A 287 4.91 -14.42 -9.56
C ILE A 287 4.16 -14.45 -10.88
N HIS A 288 3.57 -15.60 -11.21
CA HIS A 288 2.78 -15.79 -12.44
C HIS A 288 1.31 -15.35 -12.30
N GLY A 289 0.86 -15.04 -11.07
CA GLY A 289 -0.48 -14.53 -10.80
C GLY A 289 -0.71 -13.09 -11.28
N ASN A 290 -1.97 -12.72 -11.45
CA ASN A 290 -2.36 -11.34 -11.72
C ASN A 290 -2.20 -10.51 -10.44
N LYS A 291 -1.30 -9.52 -10.46
CA LYS A 291 -1.07 -8.56 -9.37
C LYS A 291 -2.37 -7.91 -8.86
N PHE A 292 -3.33 -7.64 -9.74
CA PHE A 292 -4.62 -7.03 -9.43
C PHE A 292 -5.75 -8.06 -9.32
N GLY A 293 -5.46 -9.34 -9.56
CA GLY A 293 -6.45 -10.41 -9.63
C GLY A 293 -6.53 -11.17 -8.32
N VAL A 294 -7.00 -10.51 -7.28
CA VAL A 294 -7.52 -11.18 -6.09
C VAL A 294 -8.73 -10.36 -5.69
N ASP A 295 -9.93 -10.84 -6.03
CA ASP A 295 -11.24 -10.43 -5.45
C ASP A 295 -12.46 -11.19 -6.04
N ASN A 296 -12.30 -12.03 -7.08
CA ASN A 296 -13.47 -12.73 -7.65
C ASN A 296 -13.70 -14.19 -7.21
N GLN A 297 -12.80 -14.81 -6.43
CA GLN A 297 -12.95 -16.24 -6.10
C GLN A 297 -13.55 -16.52 -4.71
N GLU A 298 -13.47 -15.61 -3.73
CA GLU A 298 -14.10 -15.84 -2.41
C GLU A 298 -15.58 -15.43 -2.35
N TYR A 299 -16.07 -14.55 -3.24
CA TYR A 299 -17.51 -14.22 -3.31
C TYR A 299 -18.31 -15.18 -4.20
N ALA A 300 -17.71 -15.78 -5.23
CA ALA A 300 -18.40 -16.69 -6.14
C ALA A 300 -18.77 -18.05 -5.51
N GLN A 301 -18.11 -18.43 -4.40
CA GLN A 301 -18.45 -19.66 -3.65
C GLN A 301 -19.52 -19.44 -2.57
N ALA A 302 -19.92 -18.19 -2.29
CA ALA A 302 -21.04 -17.90 -1.41
C ALA A 302 -22.41 -17.90 -2.14
N GLU A 303 -22.42 -17.79 -3.47
CA GLU A 303 -23.66 -17.70 -4.28
C GLU A 303 -23.99 -18.97 -5.09
N SER A 304 -23.16 -20.03 -5.02
CA SER A 304 -23.40 -21.31 -5.72
C SER A 304 -23.97 -22.44 -4.83
N GLY A 305 -24.44 -22.11 -3.62
CA GLY A 305 -25.10 -23.05 -2.70
C GLY A 305 -26.62 -23.19 -2.92
N HIS A 306 -27.10 -23.10 -4.15
CA HIS A 306 -28.48 -23.47 -4.49
C HIS A 306 -28.50 -24.09 -5.88
N ASP A 307 -28.19 -25.39 -5.93
CA ASP A 307 -28.68 -26.22 -7.01
C ASP A 307 -29.49 -27.39 -6.46
N SER A 308 -30.76 -27.34 -6.82
CA SER A 308 -31.76 -28.35 -6.61
C SER A 308 -31.45 -29.56 -7.48
N THR A 309 -31.06 -30.68 -6.86
CA THR A 309 -31.24 -31.98 -7.49
C THR A 309 -31.66 -33.03 -6.46
N THR A 310 -32.75 -33.69 -6.85
CA THR A 310 -33.50 -34.77 -6.22
C THR A 310 -32.64 -35.99 -5.90
N GLY A 311 -32.75 -36.49 -4.67
CA GLY A 311 -32.20 -37.78 -4.26
C GLY A 311 -32.88 -38.25 -2.98
N GLU A 312 -33.84 -39.16 -3.12
CA GLU A 312 -34.55 -39.80 -2.02
C GLU A 312 -33.57 -40.56 -1.11
N GLY A 313 -33.59 -40.22 0.18
CA GLY A 313 -32.81 -40.89 1.22
C GLY A 313 -33.47 -40.69 2.57
N GLN A 314 -34.37 -41.59 2.91
CA GLN A 314 -35.01 -41.66 4.22
C GLN A 314 -33.96 -41.83 5.33
N CYS A 315 -33.98 -40.95 6.33
CA CYS A 315 -33.46 -41.24 7.66
C CYS A 315 -34.32 -40.57 8.72
N GLN A 316 -34.58 -41.35 9.77
CA GLN A 316 -35.70 -41.27 10.67
C GLN A 316 -35.59 -40.13 11.69
N PHE A 317 -36.73 -39.49 11.97
CA PHE A 317 -36.92 -38.62 13.12
C PHE A 317 -36.84 -39.43 14.41
N ARG A 318 -36.01 -38.96 15.34
CA ARG A 318 -36.14 -39.28 16.76
C ARG A 318 -36.35 -37.97 17.51
N GLU A 319 -37.60 -37.69 17.82
CA GLU A 319 -37.97 -36.69 18.82
C GLU A 319 -37.49 -37.18 20.19
N SER A 320 -36.70 -36.35 20.87
CA SER A 320 -36.56 -36.39 22.32
C SER A 320 -36.88 -35.01 22.83
N GLY A 321 -37.95 -34.94 23.62
CA GLY A 321 -38.64 -33.73 24.02
C GLY A 321 -37.81 -32.75 24.85
N GLY A 322 -38.32 -31.53 24.90
CA GLY A 322 -38.37 -30.76 26.14
C GLY A 322 -37.64 -29.43 26.11
N GLY A 323 -38.43 -28.36 26.22
CA GLY A 323 -38.01 -27.11 26.87
C GLY A 323 -37.60 -25.99 25.93
N GLY A 324 -38.58 -25.21 25.47
CA GLY A 324 -38.31 -23.85 25.02
C GLY A 324 -37.82 -23.00 26.20
N VAL A 325 -36.67 -22.37 26.04
CA VAL A 325 -36.18 -21.34 26.98
C VAL A 325 -36.30 -19.99 26.28
N HIS A 326 -37.27 -19.20 26.74
CA HIS A 326 -37.30 -17.76 26.53
C HIS A 326 -36.12 -17.14 27.31
N VAL A 327 -35.18 -16.49 26.63
CA VAL A 327 -34.13 -15.69 27.28
C VAL A 327 -34.54 -14.22 27.24
N THR A 328 -34.97 -13.70 28.38
CA THR A 328 -35.03 -12.25 28.65
C THR A 328 -33.61 -11.73 28.93
N PRO A 329 -33.24 -10.52 28.49
CA PRO A 329 -31.91 -9.98 28.69
C PRO A 329 -31.75 -9.48 30.14
N GLN A 330 -31.39 -10.36 31.07
CA GLN A 330 -31.01 -9.91 32.43
C GLN A 330 -29.91 -10.70 33.16
N ASP A 331 -29.36 -11.79 32.63
CA ASP A 331 -28.34 -12.57 33.35
C ASP A 331 -27.03 -12.74 32.57
N CYS A 332 -26.19 -11.69 32.58
CA CYS A 332 -24.76 -11.85 32.28
C CYS A 332 -23.99 -11.95 33.59
N SER A 333 -23.66 -13.17 34.00
CA SER A 333 -22.72 -13.40 35.11
C SER A 333 -21.29 -13.00 34.73
N PRO A 334 -20.46 -12.51 35.67
CA PRO A 334 -19.12 -12.04 35.36
C PRO A 334 -18.20 -13.19 34.90
N ILE A 335 -17.54 -13.00 33.76
CA ILE A 335 -16.51 -13.89 33.23
C ILE A 335 -15.31 -13.89 34.19
N ARG A 336 -14.99 -15.06 34.77
CA ARG A 336 -13.80 -15.23 35.62
C ARG A 336 -12.62 -15.68 34.77
N VAL A 337 -11.56 -14.88 34.76
CA VAL A 337 -10.31 -15.20 34.07
C VAL A 337 -9.27 -15.67 35.09
N LYS A 338 -8.70 -16.86 34.87
CA LYS A 338 -7.67 -17.43 35.74
C LYS A 338 -6.29 -17.30 35.08
N VAL A 339 -5.43 -16.47 35.66
CA VAL A 339 -4.04 -16.30 35.20
C VAL A 339 -3.17 -17.38 35.84
N VAL A 340 -2.56 -18.25 35.03
CA VAL A 340 -1.74 -19.37 35.53
C VAL A 340 -0.26 -18.96 35.55
N ARG A 341 0.22 -18.65 36.77
CA ARG A 341 1.61 -18.42 37.24
C ARG A 341 2.37 -17.18 36.74
N GLY A 342 2.78 -16.33 37.71
CA GLY A 342 3.92 -15.41 37.55
C GLY A 342 3.82 -13.98 38.11
N ARG A 343 3.36 -13.79 39.36
CA ARG A 343 3.33 -12.53 40.16
C ARG A 343 2.13 -11.58 39.95
N LYS A 344 1.82 -10.84 41.04
CA LYS A 344 0.52 -10.29 41.47
C LYS A 344 -0.22 -9.44 40.43
N ALA A 345 -1.45 -9.82 40.11
CA ALA A 345 -2.49 -8.92 39.60
C ALA A 345 -3.32 -8.40 40.79
N ILE A 346 -3.62 -7.10 40.82
CA ILE A 346 -4.57 -6.51 41.77
C ILE A 346 -5.92 -6.46 41.06
N ILE A 347 -6.90 -7.20 41.57
CA ILE A 347 -8.26 -7.22 41.05
C ILE A 347 -9.09 -6.23 41.87
N GLY A 348 -9.44 -5.09 41.28
CA GLY A 348 -10.44 -4.17 41.83
C GLY A 348 -11.84 -4.49 41.33
N ARG A 349 -12.87 -3.95 41.99
CA ARG A 349 -14.29 -4.13 41.62
C ARG A 349 -14.67 -3.60 40.22
N SER A 350 -13.75 -2.97 39.50
CA SER A 350 -13.96 -2.27 38.22
C SER A 350 -13.04 -2.74 37.08
N GLY A 351 -12.51 -3.98 37.15
CA GLY A 351 -11.82 -4.62 36.02
C GLY A 351 -10.37 -5.01 36.28
N VAL A 352 -9.78 -5.70 35.30
CA VAL A 352 -8.42 -6.26 35.35
C VAL A 352 -7.44 -5.30 34.69
N VAL A 353 -6.48 -4.76 35.47
CA VAL A 353 -5.37 -3.95 34.94
C VAL A 353 -4.15 -4.85 34.77
N LEU A 354 -3.67 -5.00 33.54
CA LEU A 354 -2.41 -5.68 33.22
C LEU A 354 -1.41 -4.65 32.69
N LYS A 355 -0.43 -4.28 33.51
CA LYS A 355 0.73 -3.50 33.08
C LYS A 355 1.88 -4.44 32.76
N THR A 356 2.27 -4.55 31.50
CA THR A 356 3.45 -5.35 31.13
C THR A 356 4.18 -4.75 29.95
N THR A 357 5.48 -4.52 30.11
CA THR A 357 6.41 -4.26 29.01
C THR A 357 6.91 -5.61 28.46
N GLY A 358 6.55 -5.94 27.21
CA GLY A 358 7.29 -6.89 26.38
C GLY A 358 7.25 -8.40 26.72
N GLN A 359 6.18 -8.94 27.32
CA GLN A 359 6.06 -10.41 27.50
C GLN A 359 4.72 -10.99 27.00
N ARG A 360 4.75 -12.28 26.59
CA ARG A 360 3.60 -13.06 26.11
C ARG A 360 2.94 -13.83 27.26
N TYR A 361 1.62 -13.81 27.33
CA TYR A 361 0.84 -14.53 28.35
C TYR A 361 -0.07 -15.59 27.72
N ARG A 362 -0.33 -16.64 28.51
CA ARG A 362 -1.28 -17.71 28.18
C ARG A 362 -2.56 -17.47 28.98
N VAL A 363 -3.66 -17.21 28.30
CA VAL A 363 -4.97 -17.00 28.93
C VAL A 363 -5.85 -18.21 28.65
N GLN A 364 -6.53 -18.71 29.69
CA GLN A 364 -7.51 -19.80 29.59
C GLN A 364 -8.83 -19.31 30.17
N LEU A 365 -9.92 -19.48 29.42
CA LEU A 365 -11.28 -19.22 29.87
C LEU A 365 -11.79 -20.45 30.63
N GLU A 366 -12.38 -20.26 31.81
CA GLU A 366 -13.00 -21.37 32.56
C GLU A 366 -14.28 -21.84 31.84
N GLY A 367 -14.36 -23.13 31.51
CA GLY A 367 -15.54 -23.77 30.91
C GLY A 367 -15.34 -24.33 29.50
N GLU A 368 -14.26 -23.95 28.80
CA GLU A 368 -13.99 -24.38 27.42
C GLU A 368 -12.89 -25.48 27.38
N PRO A 369 -13.05 -26.55 26.57
CA PRO A 369 -11.96 -27.48 26.30
C PRO A 369 -10.81 -26.78 25.58
N ALA A 370 -9.58 -27.18 25.91
CA ALA A 370 -8.35 -26.41 25.72
C ALA A 370 -8.05 -25.93 24.28
N SER A 371 -8.55 -24.75 23.90
CA SER A 371 -8.02 -23.96 22.79
C SER A 371 -7.36 -22.69 23.33
N ALA A 372 -6.03 -22.67 23.36
CA ALA A 372 -5.24 -21.55 23.88
C ALA A 372 -5.06 -20.46 22.82
N VAL A 373 -5.30 -19.20 23.21
CA VAL A 373 -5.02 -18.03 22.37
C VAL A 373 -3.79 -17.31 22.91
N TRP A 374 -2.83 -17.02 22.04
CA TRP A 374 -1.67 -16.18 22.35
C TRP A 374 -1.97 -14.75 21.92
N VAL A 375 -1.96 -13.81 22.85
CA VAL A 375 -2.15 -12.39 22.55
C VAL A 375 -0.82 -11.67 22.80
N GLY A 376 -0.29 -11.01 21.77
CA GLY A 376 0.79 -10.04 21.90
C GLY A 376 0.21 -8.63 21.82
N ILE A 377 0.40 -7.83 22.86
CA ILE A 377 -0.02 -6.43 22.90
C ILE A 377 1.26 -5.58 22.92
N SER A 378 1.40 -4.68 21.95
CA SER A 378 2.37 -3.58 22.00
C SER A 378 1.59 -2.28 22.22
N ASP A 379 1.85 -1.66 23.37
CA ASP A 379 1.48 -0.34 23.86
C ASP A 379 0.42 0.46 23.06
N VAL A 380 -0.85 0.15 23.34
CA VAL A 380 -1.93 1.14 23.38
C VAL A 380 -2.86 0.77 24.54
N GLU A 381 -2.91 1.61 25.57
CA GLU A 381 -3.85 1.48 26.68
C GLU A 381 -5.21 2.01 26.19
N ILE A 382 -6.17 1.13 25.89
CA ILE A 382 -7.57 1.51 25.73
C ILE A 382 -8.40 0.70 26.71
N ASN A 383 -8.84 1.37 27.78
CA ASN A 383 -9.83 0.82 28.70
C ASN A 383 -11.23 0.96 28.07
N LEU A 384 -11.59 0.00 27.21
CA LEU A 384 -12.89 -0.01 26.54
C LEU A 384 -14.05 -0.03 27.54
N ALA A 385 -13.90 -0.68 28.69
CA ALA A 385 -14.96 -0.78 29.71
C ALA A 385 -15.25 0.56 30.40
N GLN A 386 -14.23 1.38 30.67
CA GLN A 386 -14.44 2.71 31.26
C GLN A 386 -15.06 3.70 30.25
N ALA A 387 -14.71 3.57 28.97
CA ALA A 387 -15.33 4.35 27.90
C ALA A 387 -16.84 4.04 27.75
N PHE A 388 -17.26 2.79 27.96
CA PHE A 388 -18.68 2.41 27.91
C PHE A 388 -19.48 2.93 29.11
N GLU A 389 -18.87 3.04 30.30
CA GLU A 389 -19.59 3.46 31.51
C GLU A 389 -19.74 4.98 31.64
N GLU A 390 -18.83 5.77 31.05
CA GLU A 390 -18.96 7.24 30.98
C GLU A 390 -19.93 7.70 29.87
N LEU A 391 -20.33 6.82 28.94
CA LEU A 391 -21.29 7.09 27.85
C LEU A 391 -22.75 6.81 28.23
N ARG A 392 -23.04 6.41 29.47
CA ARG A 392 -24.40 6.34 30.04
C ARG A 392 -24.71 7.60 30.83
N VAL A 393 -24.90 8.73 30.14
CA VAL A 393 -25.60 9.91 30.67
C VAL A 393 -26.54 10.45 29.60
#